data_AF-A0A520Q4W3-F1
#
_entry.id   AF-A0A520Q4W3-F1
#
_cell.length_a   1.000
_cell.length_b   1.000
_cell.length_c   1.000
_cell.angle_alpha   90.00
_cell.angle_beta   90.00
_cell.angle_gamma   90.00
#
_symmetry.space_group_name_H-M   'P 1'
#
loop_
_entity.id
_entity.type
_entity.pdbx_description
1 polymer ?
#
loop_
_entity_poly.entity_id
_entity_poly.type
_entity_poly.pdbx_seq_one_letter_code
_entity_poly.pdbx_strand_id
1 'polypeptide(L)'
;MTVRDLGYRAYEGERLPSSQNTWVLLRYGLWRAWGSWIVKLTLIAALVSGLIGAALVAGTWWIRNQTVGAGAGDLPPLPGGEITSFFFNLQVWLFATVLTLRSGAGVIAEDFTFKAFQFYFAKPVTIVQYMIGRVAA
;
A
#
# COMPACT_ATOMS: atom_id res chain seq x y z
N MET A 1 -8.04 25.48 31.81
CA MET A 1 -8.45 24.09 31.54
C MET A 1 -7.20 23.24 31.41
N THR A 2 -7.09 22.20 32.23
CA THR A 2 -5.98 21.25 32.11
C THR A 2 -6.33 20.20 31.07
N VAL A 3 -5.34 19.58 30.41
CA VAL A 3 -5.59 18.55 29.37
C VAL A 3 -6.43 17.37 29.90
N ARG A 4 -6.43 17.12 31.23
CA ARG A 4 -7.27 16.10 31.88
C ARG A 4 -8.78 16.41 31.80
N ASP A 5 -9.16 17.68 31.64
CA ASP A 5 -10.56 18.12 31.61
C ASP A 5 -11.21 17.91 30.23
N LEU A 6 -10.43 17.50 29.22
CA LEU A 6 -10.91 17.26 27.84
C LEU A 6 -11.55 15.88 27.64
N GLY A 7 -11.82 15.12 28.72
CA GLY A 7 -12.49 13.82 28.64
C GLY A 7 -11.61 12.69 28.08
N TYR A 8 -10.27 12.85 28.09
CA TYR A 8 -9.36 11.78 27.70
C TYR A 8 -9.46 10.62 28.69
N ARG A 9 -9.75 9.42 28.18
CA ARG A 9 -9.63 8.19 28.98
C ARG A 9 -8.17 7.89 29.26
N ALA A 10 -7.88 7.48 30.49
CA ALA A 10 -6.58 6.96 30.85
C ALA A 10 -6.27 5.72 30.00
N TYR A 11 -5.00 5.52 29.66
CA TYR A 11 -4.58 4.33 28.93
C TYR A 11 -4.68 3.10 29.84
N GLU A 12 -5.53 2.15 29.48
CA GLU A 12 -5.81 0.93 30.25
C GLU A 12 -5.00 -0.30 29.77
N GLY A 13 -4.23 -0.15 28.68
CA GLY A 13 -3.46 -1.25 28.10
C GLY A 13 -2.10 -1.52 28.76
N GLU A 14 -1.46 -2.63 28.38
CA GLU A 14 -0.09 -2.94 28.78
C GLU A 14 0.91 -1.93 28.18
N ARG A 15 1.82 -1.41 29.02
CA ARG A 15 2.84 -0.45 28.60
C ARG A 15 4.00 -1.18 27.95
N LEU A 16 4.08 -1.10 26.63
CA LEU A 16 5.17 -1.68 25.86
C LEU A 16 6.45 -0.80 25.94
N PRO A 17 7.64 -1.41 25.77
CA PRO A 17 8.89 -0.66 25.71
C PRO A 17 8.94 0.28 24.50
N SER A 18 9.70 1.36 24.60
CA SER A 18 9.83 2.40 23.57
C SER A 18 10.42 1.89 22.24
N SER A 19 11.08 0.73 22.25
CA SER A 19 11.54 0.05 21.02
C SER A 19 10.39 -0.37 20.11
N GLN A 20 9.16 -0.52 20.64
CA GLN A 20 7.99 -0.93 19.87
C GLN A 20 7.17 0.23 19.31
N ASN A 21 7.55 1.49 19.58
CA ASN A 21 6.80 2.67 19.15
C ASN A 21 6.51 2.67 17.64
N THR A 22 7.53 2.39 16.83
CA THR A 22 7.42 2.33 15.36
C THR A 22 6.41 1.27 14.93
N TRP A 23 6.48 0.08 15.52
CA TRP A 23 5.57 -1.01 15.20
C TRP A 23 4.12 -0.68 15.57
N VAL A 24 3.92 -0.05 16.73
CA VAL A 24 2.59 0.38 17.17
C VAL A 24 2.00 1.41 16.19
N LEU A 25 2.78 2.43 15.82
CA LEU A 25 2.35 3.46 14.87
C LEU A 25 2.02 2.87 13.49
N LEU A 26 2.90 1.99 13.00
CA LEU A 26 2.71 1.27 11.73
C LEU A 26 1.45 0.42 11.75
N ARG A 27 1.28 -0.42 12.77
CA ARG A 27 0.12 -1.30 12.91
C ARG A 27 -1.18 -0.52 12.88
N TYR A 28 -1.29 0.56 13.66
CA TYR A 28 -2.51 1.37 13.66
C TYR A 28 -2.70 2.16 12.35
N GLY A 29 -1.62 2.58 11.70
CA GLY A 29 -1.66 3.17 10.35
C GLY A 29 -2.24 2.19 9.33
N LEU A 30 -1.70 0.97 9.28
CA LEU A 30 -2.17 -0.10 8.39
C LEU A 30 -3.62 -0.50 8.66
N TRP A 31 -4.00 -0.68 9.94
CA TRP A 31 -5.38 -0.99 10.30
C TRP A 31 -6.35 0.10 9.84
N ARG A 32 -5.95 1.36 9.97
CA ARG A 32 -6.75 2.48 9.49
C ARG A 32 -6.84 2.50 7.97
N ALA A 33 -5.72 2.33 7.27
CA ALA A 33 -5.67 2.27 5.81
C ALA A 33 -6.57 1.15 5.28
N TRP A 34 -6.53 -0.03 5.93
CA TRP A 34 -7.39 -1.17 5.61
C TRP A 34 -8.89 -0.91 5.84
N GLY A 35 -9.24 0.02 6.72
CA GLY A 35 -10.61 0.50 6.87
C GLY A 35 -11.13 1.28 5.65
N SER A 36 -10.25 1.80 4.80
CA SER A 36 -10.65 2.62 3.66
C SER A 36 -11.14 1.78 2.48
N TRP A 37 -12.34 2.08 1.99
CA TRP A 37 -12.90 1.43 0.80
C TRP A 37 -12.06 1.72 -0.46
N ILE A 38 -11.47 2.91 -0.58
CA ILE A 38 -10.60 3.28 -1.71
C ILE A 38 -9.39 2.36 -1.75
N VAL A 39 -8.70 2.15 -0.62
CA VAL A 39 -7.55 1.24 -0.53
C VAL A 39 -7.92 -0.17 -1.00
N LYS A 40 -9.07 -0.69 -0.55
CA LYS A 40 -9.54 -2.02 -0.97
C LYS A 40 -9.81 -2.07 -2.47
N LEU A 41 -10.51 -1.08 -3.03
CA LEU A 41 -10.78 -1.02 -4.47
C LEU A 41 -9.48 -0.92 -5.28
N THR A 42 -8.53 -0.10 -4.84
CA THR A 42 -7.24 0.03 -5.50
C THR A 42 -6.46 -1.28 -5.49
N LEU A 43 -6.47 -2.03 -4.38
CA LEU A 43 -5.85 -3.35 -4.30
C LEU A 43 -6.55 -4.38 -5.19
N ILE A 44 -7.88 -4.40 -5.21
CA ILE A 44 -8.66 -5.27 -6.09
C ILE A 44 -8.37 -4.93 -7.56
N ALA A 45 -8.37 -3.65 -7.93
CA ALA A 45 -8.07 -3.20 -9.28
C ALA A 45 -6.63 -3.56 -9.69
N ALA A 46 -5.66 -3.41 -8.79
CA ALA A 46 -4.28 -3.83 -9.00
C ALA A 46 -4.19 -5.34 -9.26
N LEU A 47 -4.83 -6.16 -8.41
CA LEU A 47 -4.87 -7.61 -8.58
C LEU A 47 -5.53 -8.01 -9.90
N VAL A 48 -6.71 -7.46 -10.20
CA VAL A 48 -7.44 -7.75 -11.44
C VAL A 48 -6.61 -7.38 -12.67
N SER A 49 -5.94 -6.22 -12.66
CA SER A 49 -5.06 -5.83 -13.75
C SER A 49 -3.91 -6.81 -13.96
N GLY A 50 -3.32 -7.33 -12.87
CA GLY A 50 -2.27 -8.35 -12.93
C GLY A 50 -2.77 -9.68 -13.49
N LEU A 51 -3.96 -10.11 -13.07
CA LEU A 51 -4.60 -11.32 -13.59
C LEU A 51 -4.92 -11.21 -15.08
N ILE A 52 -5.40 -10.04 -15.54
CA ILE A 52 -5.63 -9.78 -16.96
C ILE A 52 -4.32 -9.86 -17.74
N GLY A 53 -3.27 -9.19 -17.28
CA GLY A 53 -1.95 -9.24 -17.91
C GLY A 53 -1.40 -10.67 -18.01
N ALA A 54 -1.48 -11.43 -16.91
CA ALA A 54 -1.05 -12.83 -16.88
C ALA A 54 -1.86 -13.71 -17.84
N ALA A 55 -3.19 -13.54 -17.88
CA ALA A 55 -4.06 -14.29 -18.77
C ALA A 55 -3.77 -14.00 -20.25
N LEU A 56 -3.48 -12.74 -20.61
CA LEU A 56 -3.10 -12.37 -21.97
C LEU A 56 -1.76 -12.98 -22.40
N VAL A 57 -0.76 -12.94 -21.52
CA VAL A 57 0.54 -13.59 -21.78
C VAL A 57 0.37 -15.11 -21.92
N ALA A 58 -0.40 -15.74 -21.03
CA ALA A 58 -0.67 -17.17 -21.11
C ALA A 58 -1.44 -17.54 -22.39
N GLY A 59 -2.44 -16.74 -22.79
CA GLY A 59 -3.21 -16.95 -24.02
C GLY A 59 -2.35 -16.86 -25.28
N THR A 60 -1.50 -15.82 -25.38
CA THR A 60 -0.58 -15.67 -26.52
C THR A 60 0.44 -16.80 -26.59
N TRP A 61 0.95 -17.26 -25.44
CA TRP A 61 1.84 -18.42 -25.35
C TRP A 61 1.14 -19.72 -25.78
N TRP A 62 -0.10 -19.94 -25.34
CA TRP A 62 -0.89 -21.13 -25.69
C TRP A 62 -1.18 -21.21 -27.19
N ILE A 63 -1.63 -20.11 -27.80
CA ILE A 63 -1.89 -20.02 -29.25
C ILE A 63 -0.61 -20.30 -30.05
N ARG A 64 0.54 -19.78 -29.61
CA ARG A 64 1.82 -20.01 -30.27
C ARG A 64 2.23 -21.48 -30.25
N ASN A 65 2.10 -22.15 -29.12
CA ASN A 65 2.47 -23.55 -29.02
C ASN A 65 1.61 -24.44 -29.92
N GLN A 66 0.33 -24.09 -30.12
CA GLN A 66 -0.54 -24.81 -31.07
C GLN A 66 -0.13 -24.56 -32.53
N THR A 67 0.23 -23.33 -32.88
CA THR A 67 0.59 -22.96 -34.26
C THR A 67 1.95 -23.51 -34.68
N VAL A 68 2.95 -23.45 -33.80
CA VAL A 68 4.26 -24.09 -34.03
C VAL A 68 4.12 -25.61 -34.12
N GLY A 69 3.30 -26.23 -33.26
CA GLY A 69 3.01 -27.67 -33.31
C GLY A 69 2.27 -28.10 -34.58
N ALA A 70 1.53 -27.20 -35.23
CA ALA A 70 0.80 -27.44 -36.47
C ALA A 70 1.66 -27.24 -37.75
N GLY A 71 2.98 -27.05 -37.62
CA GLY A 71 3.89 -26.92 -38.76
C GLY A 71 3.94 -25.52 -39.39
N ALA A 72 3.35 -24.51 -38.74
CA ALA A 72 3.61 -23.13 -39.12
C ALA A 72 5.05 -22.78 -38.69
N GLY A 73 5.89 -22.38 -39.64
CA GLY A 73 7.31 -22.06 -39.45
C GLY A 73 7.59 -20.89 -38.50
N ASP A 74 8.77 -20.26 -38.64
CA ASP A 74 9.27 -19.25 -37.71
C ASP A 74 8.28 -18.08 -37.51
N LEU A 75 7.61 -18.07 -36.35
CA LEU A 75 6.63 -17.06 -35.98
C LEU A 75 7.33 -15.83 -35.38
N PRO A 76 6.84 -14.61 -35.66
CA PRO A 76 7.37 -13.41 -35.05
C PRO A 76 7.37 -13.49 -33.51
N PRO A 77 8.29 -12.79 -32.83
CA PRO A 77 8.41 -12.84 -31.39
C PRO A 77 7.10 -12.40 -30.70
N LEU A 78 6.75 -13.10 -29.62
CA LEU A 78 5.54 -12.80 -28.84
C LEU A 78 5.64 -11.39 -28.23
N PRO A 79 4.58 -10.57 -28.29
CA PRO A 79 4.54 -9.26 -27.63
C PRO A 79 4.40 -9.35 -26.10
N GLY A 80 4.73 -10.49 -25.49
CA GLY A 80 4.56 -10.74 -24.06
C GLY A 80 5.28 -9.72 -23.19
N GLY A 81 6.47 -9.26 -23.62
CA GLY A 81 7.22 -8.22 -22.91
C GLY A 81 6.49 -6.88 -22.85
N GLU A 82 5.87 -6.45 -23.95
CA GLU A 82 5.10 -5.19 -23.99
C GLU A 82 3.86 -5.27 -23.09
N ILE A 83 3.12 -6.37 -23.17
CA ILE A 83 1.94 -6.62 -22.34
C ILE A 83 2.32 -6.60 -20.85
N THR A 84 3.35 -7.35 -20.45
CA THR A 84 3.82 -7.36 -19.06
C THR A 84 4.28 -5.98 -18.61
N SER A 85 5.05 -5.27 -19.45
CA SER A 85 5.52 -3.92 -19.12
C SER A 85 4.39 -2.92 -18.93
N PHE A 86 3.33 -3.00 -19.75
CA PHE A 86 2.16 -2.14 -19.63
C PHE A 86 1.43 -2.34 -18.30
N PHE A 87 1.08 -3.59 -17.97
CA PHE A 87 0.37 -3.90 -16.72
C PHE A 87 1.23 -3.64 -15.49
N PHE A 88 2.54 -3.89 -15.57
CA PHE A 88 3.46 -3.53 -14.49
C PHE A 88 3.53 -2.02 -14.28
N ASN A 89 3.67 -1.23 -15.36
CA ASN A 89 3.65 0.23 -15.26
C ASN A 89 2.31 0.75 -14.71
N LEU A 90 1.19 0.15 -15.11
CA LEU A 90 -0.12 0.51 -14.55
C LEU A 90 -0.16 0.24 -13.04
N GLN A 91 0.35 -0.89 -12.58
CA GLN A 91 0.40 -1.22 -11.16
C GLN A 91 1.29 -0.28 -10.35
N VAL A 92 2.49 0.00 -10.84
CA VAL A 92 3.45 0.87 -10.16
C VAL A 92 2.96 2.32 -10.18
N TRP A 93 2.59 2.86 -11.33
CA TRP A 93 2.33 4.29 -11.46
C TRP A 93 0.92 4.69 -11.06
N LEU A 94 -0.09 3.87 -11.31
CA LEU A 94 -1.47 4.22 -10.93
C LEU A 94 -1.76 3.71 -9.51
N PHE A 95 -1.68 2.39 -9.30
CA PHE A 95 -2.20 1.80 -8.06
C PHE A 95 -1.28 2.08 -6.86
N ALA A 96 0.04 1.99 -7.01
CA ALA A 96 0.95 2.33 -5.90
C ALA A 96 0.86 3.82 -5.54
N THR A 97 0.74 4.71 -6.53
CA THR A 97 0.53 6.15 -6.29
C THR A 97 -0.77 6.43 -5.52
N VAL A 98 -1.89 5.81 -5.92
CA VAL A 98 -3.16 6.00 -5.22
C VAL A 98 -3.10 5.45 -3.80
N LEU A 99 -2.47 4.29 -3.59
CA LEU A 99 -2.28 3.71 -2.26
C LEU A 99 -1.44 4.62 -1.38
N THR A 100 -0.25 5.03 -1.84
CA THR A 100 0.67 5.89 -1.07
C THR A 100 0.07 7.26 -0.74
N LEU A 101 -0.66 7.88 -1.67
CA LEU A 101 -1.38 9.14 -1.41
C LEU A 101 -2.45 8.97 -0.34
N ARG A 102 -3.20 7.85 -0.37
CA ARG A 102 -4.33 7.66 0.53
C ARG A 102 -3.92 7.17 1.92
N SER A 103 -2.98 6.22 2.01
CA SER A 103 -2.51 5.66 3.28
C SER A 103 -1.39 6.49 3.90
N GLY A 104 -0.25 6.62 3.23
CA GLY A 104 0.95 7.24 3.79
C GLY A 104 0.79 8.76 3.96
N ALA A 105 0.57 9.48 2.86
CA ALA A 105 0.47 10.95 2.90
C ALA A 105 -0.78 11.41 3.66
N GLY A 106 -1.90 10.69 3.52
CA GLY A 106 -3.15 10.98 4.19
C GLY A 106 -3.04 10.97 5.72
N VAL A 107 -2.37 9.97 6.29
CA VAL A 107 -2.20 9.86 7.76
C VAL A 107 -1.35 11.01 8.31
N ILE A 108 -0.29 11.40 7.60
CA ILE A 108 0.56 12.52 8.01
C ILE A 108 -0.21 13.84 7.90
N ALA A 109 -0.97 14.04 6.82
CA ALA A 109 -1.76 15.26 6.62
C ALA A 109 -2.82 15.45 7.71
N GLU A 110 -3.45 14.37 8.17
CA GLU A 110 -4.40 14.41 9.29
C GLU A 110 -3.70 14.72 10.62
N ASP A 111 -2.53 14.14 10.87
CA ASP A 111 -1.73 14.46 12.06
C ASP A 111 -1.40 15.97 12.11
N PHE A 112 -1.15 16.61 10.96
CA PHE A 112 -1.02 18.06 10.84
C PHE A 112 -2.33 18.80 11.10
N THR A 113 -3.41 18.36 10.46
CA THR A 113 -4.73 19.01 10.52
C THR A 113 -5.28 19.06 11.95
N PHE A 114 -5.09 17.98 12.71
CA PHE A 114 -5.56 17.85 14.08
C PHE A 114 -4.49 18.18 15.14
N LYS A 115 -3.36 18.76 14.73
CA LYS A 115 -2.23 19.14 15.62
C LYS A 115 -1.75 17.97 16.50
N ALA A 116 -1.81 16.74 15.99
CA ALA A 116 -1.57 15.53 16.76
C ALA A 116 -0.09 15.32 17.13
N PHE A 117 0.85 15.98 16.43
CA PHE A 117 2.29 15.90 16.69
C PHE A 117 2.68 16.20 18.14
N GLN A 118 1.99 17.14 18.77
CA GLN A 118 2.24 17.50 20.17
C GLN A 118 2.03 16.30 21.10
N PHE A 119 1.05 15.44 20.81
CA PHE A 119 0.78 14.23 21.59
C PHE A 119 1.75 13.09 21.31
N TYR A 120 2.30 13.00 20.10
CA TYR A 120 3.33 12.00 19.79
C TYR A 120 4.66 12.34 20.47
N PHE A 121 5.11 13.58 20.40
CA PHE A 121 6.40 14.01 20.94
C PHE A 121 6.38 14.35 22.44
N ALA A 122 5.21 14.43 23.06
CA ALA A 122 5.08 14.42 24.53
C ALA A 122 5.37 13.03 25.15
N LYS A 123 5.42 11.97 24.32
CA LYS A 123 5.81 10.61 24.69
C LYS A 123 7.27 10.37 24.27
N PRO A 124 7.95 9.32 24.76
CA PRO A 124 9.30 8.98 24.34
C PRO A 124 9.33 8.36 22.93
N VAL A 125 8.75 9.06 21.94
CA VAL A 125 8.74 8.71 20.52
C VAL A 125 9.69 9.66 19.82
N THR A 126 10.68 9.11 19.12
CA THR A 126 11.61 9.93 18.33
C THR A 126 11.03 10.29 16.97
N ILE A 127 11.56 11.35 16.34
CA ILE A 127 11.16 11.75 14.98
C ILE A 127 11.37 10.60 13.99
N VAL A 128 12.48 9.88 14.10
CA VAL A 128 12.79 8.74 13.23
C VAL A 128 11.77 7.62 13.40
N GLN A 129 11.44 7.27 14.66
CA GLN A 129 10.43 6.24 14.94
C GLN A 129 9.06 6.61 14.37
N TYR A 130 8.68 7.89 14.50
CA TYR A 130 7.44 8.41 13.94
C TYR A 130 7.45 8.33 12.41
N MET A 131 8.50 8.86 11.76
CA MET A 131 8.60 8.89 10.30
C MET A 131 8.56 7.49 9.69
N ILE A 132 9.34 6.55 10.23
CA ILE A 132 9.32 5.16 9.75
C ILE A 132 7.93 4.54 9.96
N GLY A 133 7.33 4.74 11.13
CA GLY A 133 6.02 4.17 11.44
C GLY A 133 4.88 4.72 10.58
N ARG A 134 4.97 5.97 10.10
CA ARG A 134 3.96 6.60 9.25
C ARG A 134 4.19 6.37 7.76
N VAL A 135 5.43 6.46 7.31
CA VAL A 135 5.77 6.30 5.88
C VAL A 135 5.66 4.85 5.44
N ALA A 136 5.92 3.89 6.34
CA ALA A 136 5.78 2.47 6.03
C ALA A 136 4.31 1.96 6.10
N ALA A 137 3.37 2.79 6.53
CA ALA A 137 1.94 2.45 6.67
C ALA A 137 1.13 2.75 5.40
#